data_AF-A0A1Y4UEI5-F1
#
_entry.id   AF-A0A1Y4UEI5-F1
#
_cell.length_a   1.000
_cell.length_b   1.000
_cell.length_c   1.000
_cell.angle_alpha   90.00
_cell.angle_beta   90.00
_cell.angle_gamma   90.00
#
_symmetry.space_group_name_H-M   'P 1'
#
loop_
_entity.id
_entity.type
_entity.pdbx_description
1 polymer ?
#
loop_
_entity_poly.entity_id
_entity_poly.type
_entity_poly.pdbx_seq_one_letter_code
_entity_poly.pdbx_strand_id
1 'polypeptide(L)'
;MIEIENRVPENPNMFQIEEQPDGKFLITRDDTPIKEGTPINRKTLMAMQGFMSSNTIYENGVYITTTEEGGVNRVTVSENVITSEFTGPSGSKIRKTTIVNTDGSITTVSEEVG
;
A
#
# COMPACT_ATOMS: atom_id res chain seq x y z
N MET A 1 7.76 -0.21 -0.21
CA MET A 1 6.30 -0.39 -0.44
C MET A 1 5.53 0.53 0.52
N ILE A 2 4.28 0.88 0.20
CA ILE A 2 3.44 1.75 1.03
C ILE A 2 2.07 1.13 1.23
N GLU A 3 1.50 1.33 2.42
CA GLU A 3 0.09 1.03 2.70
C GLU A 3 -0.82 2.14 2.19
N ILE A 4 -1.85 1.78 1.41
CA ILE A 4 -2.86 2.71 0.92
C ILE A 4 -4.18 2.35 1.56
N GLU A 5 -4.77 3.32 2.24
CA GLU A 5 -6.06 3.17 2.89
C GLU A 5 -7.15 3.92 2.14
N ASN A 6 -8.30 3.28 2.00
CA ASN A 6 -9.48 3.94 1.46
C ASN A 6 -9.99 5.02 2.41
N ARG A 7 -10.46 6.12 1.83
CA ARG A 7 -11.32 7.08 2.53
C ARG A 7 -12.66 6.41 2.81
N VAL A 8 -13.18 6.57 4.03
CA VAL A 8 -14.51 6.09 4.41
C VAL A 8 -15.35 7.29 4.84
N PRO A 9 -16.34 7.71 4.05
CA PRO A 9 -17.26 8.78 4.42
C PRO A 9 -18.29 8.31 5.45
N GLU A 10 -18.68 9.19 6.37
CA GLU A 10 -19.84 8.97 7.25
C GLU A 10 -21.13 8.96 6.44
N ASN A 11 -21.21 9.89 5.48
CA ASN A 11 -22.37 10.05 4.63
C ASN A 11 -21.93 10.01 3.15
N PRO A 12 -21.80 8.81 2.55
CA PRO A 12 -21.29 8.67 1.19
C PRO A 12 -22.10 9.46 0.17
N ASN A 13 -21.39 10.14 -0.73
CA ASN A 13 -21.96 10.93 -1.83
C ASN A 13 -22.87 12.11 -1.38
N MET A 14 -22.67 12.65 -0.18
CA MET A 14 -23.34 13.88 0.22
C MET A 14 -22.63 15.12 -0.36
N PHE A 15 -23.43 16.07 -0.84
CA PHE A 15 -22.95 17.34 -1.35
C PHE A 15 -23.77 18.49 -0.76
N GLN A 16 -23.09 19.54 -0.34
CA GLN A 16 -23.70 20.83 -0.08
C GLN A 16 -23.71 21.65 -1.37
N ILE A 17 -24.86 22.24 -1.69
CA ILE A 17 -25.05 23.08 -2.87
C ILE A 17 -25.42 24.49 -2.42
N GLU A 18 -24.64 25.48 -2.84
CA GLU A 18 -24.87 26.89 -2.55
C GLU A 18 -24.94 27.69 -3.85
N GLU A 19 -26.05 28.41 -4.06
CA GLU A 19 -26.17 29.34 -5.19
C GLU A 19 -25.36 30.61 -4.92
N GLN A 20 -24.52 30.98 -5.87
CA GLN A 20 -23.64 32.14 -5.80
C GLN A 20 -24.29 33.37 -6.46
N PRO A 21 -23.90 34.60 -6.07
CA PRO A 21 -24.49 35.83 -6.62
C PRO A 21 -24.36 36.01 -8.15
N ASP A 22 -23.43 35.29 -8.79
CA ASP A 22 -23.23 35.29 -10.24
C ASP A 22 -24.10 34.24 -10.97
N GLY A 23 -25.02 33.58 -10.26
CA GLY A 23 -25.90 32.53 -10.77
C GLY A 23 -25.22 31.17 -10.94
N LYS A 24 -23.98 30.99 -10.46
CA LYS A 24 -23.32 29.69 -10.42
C LYS A 24 -23.66 28.93 -9.15
N PHE A 25 -23.41 27.63 -9.13
CA PHE A 25 -23.51 26.81 -7.93
C PHE A 25 -22.12 26.41 -7.45
N LEU A 26 -21.84 26.64 -6.17
CA LEU A 26 -20.73 26.00 -5.47
C LEU A 26 -21.22 24.64 -4.96
N ILE A 27 -20.56 23.58 -5.41
CA ILE A 27 -20.84 22.21 -4.96
C ILE A 27 -19.64 21.76 -4.12
N THR A 28 -19.87 21.55 -2.84
CA THR A 28 -18.85 21.07 -1.89
C THR A 28 -19.21 19.67 -1.46
N ARG A 29 -18.23 18.76 -1.41
CA ARG A 29 -18.44 17.46 -0.78
C ARG A 29 -18.70 17.66 0.71
N ASP A 30 -19.78 17.07 1.20
CA ASP A 30 -20.18 17.12 2.61
C ASP A 30 -20.25 15.69 3.20
N ASP A 31 -19.43 14.79 2.63
CA ASP A 31 -19.42 13.37 2.94
C ASP A 31 -18.65 13.02 4.22
N THR A 32 -18.35 14.01 5.07
CA THR A 32 -17.55 13.98 6.32
C THR A 32 -16.85 12.64 6.59
N PRO A 33 -15.51 12.56 6.49
CA PRO A 33 -14.81 11.28 6.58
C PRO A 33 -14.79 10.71 8.00
N ILE A 34 -15.20 9.46 8.16
CA ILE A 34 -14.85 8.62 9.32
C ILE A 34 -13.37 8.24 9.24
N LYS A 35 -12.87 8.01 8.01
CA LYS A 35 -11.46 7.74 7.71
C LYS A 35 -11.04 8.61 6.55
N GLU A 36 -10.00 9.42 6.73
CA GLU A 36 -9.53 10.37 5.70
C GLU A 36 -9.02 9.68 4.43
N GLY A 37 -8.45 8.48 4.57
CA GLY A 37 -7.78 7.73 3.51
C GLY A 37 -6.38 8.26 3.21
N THR A 38 -5.58 7.48 2.48
CA THR A 38 -4.23 7.90 2.09
C THR A 38 -4.28 8.83 0.88
N PRO A 39 -3.71 10.05 0.95
CA PRO A 39 -3.64 10.94 -0.21
C PRO A 39 -2.84 10.32 -1.36
N ILE A 40 -3.45 10.28 -2.54
CA ILE A 40 -2.79 9.81 -3.77
C ILE A 40 -2.11 11.00 -4.44
N ASN A 41 -0.81 11.13 -4.21
CA ASN A 41 0.04 12.14 -4.84
C ASN A 41 1.27 11.48 -5.50
N ARG A 42 2.16 12.29 -6.10
CA ARG A 42 3.36 11.78 -6.77
C ARG A 42 4.23 10.91 -5.85
N LYS A 43 4.44 11.32 -4.59
CA LYS A 43 5.23 10.55 -3.60
C LYS A 43 4.59 9.17 -3.41
N THR A 44 3.29 9.12 -3.19
CA THR A 44 2.52 7.88 -3.02
C THR A 44 2.59 6.98 -4.27
N LEU A 45 2.45 7.53 -5.47
CA LEU A 45 2.54 6.76 -6.72
C LEU A 45 3.95 6.24 -7.00
N MET A 46 4.98 7.02 -6.69
CA MET A 46 6.38 6.57 -6.77
C MET A 46 6.66 5.47 -5.74
N ALA A 47 6.10 5.61 -4.53
CA ALA A 47 6.21 4.62 -3.48
C ALA A 47 5.59 3.27 -3.83
N MET A 48 4.42 3.27 -4.49
CA MET A 48 3.78 2.05 -5.00
C MET A 48 4.66 1.30 -6.02
N GLN A 49 5.50 2.03 -6.75
CA GLN A 49 6.43 1.46 -7.73
C GLN A 49 7.79 1.07 -7.12
N GLY A 50 7.99 1.28 -5.82
CA GLY A 50 9.24 0.97 -5.13
C GLY A 50 10.31 2.07 -5.17
N PHE A 51 9.97 3.28 -5.65
CA PHE A 51 10.88 4.42 -5.63
C PHE A 51 10.79 5.19 -4.31
N MET A 52 11.22 4.56 -3.22
CA MET A 52 11.35 5.18 -1.90
C MET A 52 12.75 5.01 -1.32
N SER A 53 13.14 5.95 -0.47
CA SER A 53 14.33 5.77 0.37
C SER A 53 14.05 4.65 1.37
N SER A 54 14.97 3.70 1.44
CA SER A 54 14.87 2.53 2.29
C SER A 54 16.20 2.19 2.94
N ASN A 55 16.16 1.68 4.16
CA ASN A 55 17.31 1.06 4.79
C ASN A 55 17.20 -0.46 4.62
N THR A 56 18.22 -1.07 4.02
CA THR A 56 18.24 -2.52 3.78
C THR A 56 19.32 -3.18 4.61
N ILE A 57 18.93 -4.19 5.38
CA ILE A 57 19.82 -5.00 6.21
C ILE A 57 19.79 -6.44 5.69
N TYR A 58 20.97 -7.02 5.52
CA TYR A 58 21.13 -8.44 5.22
C TYR A 58 21.48 -9.20 6.49
N GLU A 59 20.63 -10.15 6.88
CA GLU A 59 20.80 -10.94 8.10
C GLU A 59 21.10 -12.40 7.75
N ASN A 60 22.31 -12.83 8.09
CA ASN A 60 22.72 -14.24 8.14
C ASN A 60 22.54 -15.06 6.85
N GLY A 61 22.59 -14.43 5.67
CA GLY A 61 22.55 -15.20 4.42
C GLY A 61 21.14 -15.54 3.90
N VAL A 62 20.10 -15.27 4.69
CA VAL A 62 18.76 -15.85 4.49
C VAL A 62 17.66 -14.79 4.44
N TYR A 63 17.86 -13.65 5.12
CA TYR A 63 16.86 -12.59 5.21
C TYR A 63 17.40 -11.27 4.69
N ILE A 64 16.57 -10.57 3.93
CA ILE A 64 16.76 -9.17 3.58
C ILE A 64 15.58 -8.40 4.20
N THR A 65 15.87 -7.48 5.11
CA THR A 65 14.84 -6.60 5.69
C THR A 65 15.04 -5.20 5.13
N THR A 66 13.99 -4.63 4.56
CA THR A 66 13.94 -3.29 4.00
C THR A 66 12.92 -2.47 4.77
N THR A 67 13.38 -1.41 5.44
CA THR A 67 12.53 -0.51 6.21
C THR A 67 12.37 0.82 5.47
N GLU A 68 11.13 1.24 5.29
CA GLU A 68 10.74 2.48 4.64
C GLU A 68 9.72 3.24 5.51
N GLU A 69 9.47 4.52 5.22
CA GLU A 69 8.40 5.30 5.88
C GLU A 69 7.03 4.63 5.72
N GLY A 70 6.82 3.97 4.58
CA GLY A 70 5.58 3.27 4.26
C GLY A 70 5.39 1.93 4.95
N GLY A 71 6.37 1.40 5.69
CA GLY A 71 6.29 0.10 6.36
C GLY A 71 7.58 -0.72 6.27
N VAL A 72 7.50 -1.98 6.69
CA VAL A 72 8.65 -2.91 6.70
C VAL A 72 8.39 -4.03 5.69
N ASN A 73 9.34 -4.26 4.79
CA ASN A 73 9.37 -5.43 3.93
C ASN A 73 10.45 -6.41 4.40
N ARG A 74 10.08 -7.67 4.60
CA ARG A 74 11.02 -8.75 4.90
C ARG A 74 10.97 -9.78 3.78
N VAL A 75 12.12 -10.06 3.19
CA VAL A 75 12.31 -11.10 2.19
C VAL A 75 13.09 -12.25 2.82
N THR A 76 12.59 -13.46 2.62
CA THR A 76 13.24 -14.72 2.98
C THR A 76 13.46 -15.53 1.72
N VAL A 77 14.68 -16.03 1.55
CA VAL A 77 15.02 -16.95 0.46
C VAL A 77 15.35 -18.31 1.05
N SER A 78 14.67 -19.35 0.57
CA SER A 78 14.89 -20.74 0.97
C SER A 78 14.83 -21.63 -0.26
N GLU A 79 15.99 -22.12 -0.69
CA GLU A 79 16.16 -22.96 -1.88
C GLU A 79 15.49 -22.35 -3.12
N ASN A 80 14.31 -22.87 -3.50
CA ASN A 80 13.54 -22.47 -4.67
C ASN A 80 12.32 -21.58 -4.33
N VAL A 81 12.16 -21.18 -3.06
CA VAL A 81 11.05 -20.35 -2.58
C VAL A 81 11.58 -19.01 -2.08
N ILE A 82 10.98 -17.94 -2.57
CA ILE A 82 11.22 -16.56 -2.13
C ILE A 82 9.92 -16.03 -1.56
N THR A 83 9.91 -15.67 -0.28
CA THR A 83 8.76 -15.06 0.38
C THR A 83 9.10 -13.61 0.71
N SER A 84 8.28 -12.66 0.26
CA SER A 84 8.34 -11.25 0.65
C SER A 84 7.07 -10.92 1.42
N GLU A 85 7.22 -10.47 2.66
CA GLU A 85 6.12 -10.02 3.49
C GLU A 85 6.29 -8.52 3.77
N PHE A 86 5.29 -7.73 3.41
CA PHE A 86 5.21 -6.33 3.77
C PHE A 86 4.24 -6.16 4.93
N THR A 87 4.66 -5.40 5.94
CA THR A 87 3.82 -4.96 7.06
C THR A 87 3.69 -3.44 6.98
N GLY A 88 2.47 -2.96 6.78
CA GLY A 88 2.12 -1.55 6.78
C GLY A 88 2.09 -0.96 8.20
N PRO A 89 2.09 0.38 8.36
CA PRO A 89 2.08 1.04 9.66
C PRO A 89 0.84 0.72 10.50
N SER A 90 -0.29 0.39 9.88
CA SER A 90 -1.51 -0.04 10.61
C SER A 90 -1.42 -1.47 11.15
N GLY A 91 -0.40 -2.23 10.74
CA GLY A 91 -0.25 -3.65 11.00
C GLY A 91 -0.80 -4.55 9.88
N SER A 92 -1.49 -4.00 8.86
CA SER A 92 -1.90 -4.77 7.68
C SER A 92 -0.71 -5.45 7.02
N LYS A 93 -0.87 -6.72 6.61
CA LYS A 93 0.19 -7.46 5.94
C LYS A 93 -0.25 -8.01 4.60
N ILE A 94 0.69 -8.01 3.67
CA ILE A 94 0.58 -8.72 2.41
C ILE A 94 1.83 -9.59 2.23
N ARG A 95 1.63 -10.83 1.80
CA ARG A 95 2.70 -11.76 1.50
C ARG A 95 2.68 -12.10 0.03
N LYS A 96 3.85 -12.10 -0.57
CA LYS A 96 4.11 -12.58 -1.92
C LYS A 96 5.07 -13.75 -1.86
N THR A 97 4.65 -14.90 -2.36
CA THR A 97 5.48 -16.11 -2.47
C THR A 97 5.78 -16.40 -3.93
N THR A 98 7.07 -16.52 -4.25
CA THR A 98 7.57 -16.87 -5.58
C THR A 98 8.26 -18.22 -5.49
N ILE A 99 7.85 -19.17 -6.32
CA ILE A 99 8.38 -20.53 -6.37
C ILE A 99 9.01 -20.76 -7.73
N VAL A 100 10.27 -21.19 -7.75
CA VAL A 100 10.94 -21.70 -8.95
C VAL A 100 10.70 -23.21 -9.01
N ASN A 101 9.91 -23.66 -9.97
CA ASN A 101 9.56 -25.06 -10.13
C ASN A 101 10.71 -25.83 -10.80
N THR A 102 10.70 -27.16 -10.67
CA THR A 102 11.75 -28.03 -11.22
C THR A 102 11.79 -28.05 -12.74
N ASP A 103 10.69 -27.70 -13.41
CA ASP A 103 10.61 -27.52 -14.87
C ASP A 103 11.14 -26.15 -15.34
N GLY A 104 11.61 -25.32 -14.40
CA GLY A 104 12.09 -23.96 -14.66
C GLY A 104 11.01 -22.90 -14.73
N SER A 105 9.72 -23.26 -14.59
CA SER A 105 8.63 -22.28 -14.51
C SER A 105 8.64 -21.54 -13.16
N ILE A 106 8.06 -20.33 -13.15
CA ILE A 106 7.96 -19.50 -11.94
C ILE A 106 6.49 -19.29 -11.60
N THR A 107 6.09 -19.67 -10.39
CA THR A 107 4.77 -19.36 -9.85
C THR A 107 4.88 -18.23 -8.84
N THR A 108 3.98 -17.27 -8.92
CA THR A 108 3.90 -16.17 -7.95
C THR A 108 2.48 -16.05 -7.44
N VAL A 109 2.32 -16.04 -6.12
CA VAL A 109 1.04 -15.84 -5.44
C VAL A 109 1.18 -14.69 -4.45
N SER A 110 0.17 -13.83 -4.39
CA SER A 110 0.08 -12.75 -3.41
C SER A 110 -1.21 -12.91 -2.61
N GLU A 111 -1.12 -12.72 -1.30
CA GLU A 111 -2.24 -12.88 -0.37
C GLU A 111 -2.16 -11.84 0.76
N GLU A 112 -3.31 -11.37 1.23
CA GLU A 112 -3.38 -10.64 2.49
C GLU A 112 -3.15 -11.61 3.66
N VAL A 113 -2.42 -11.15 4.68
CA VAL A 113 -2.08 -11.94 5.86
C VAL A 113 -2.60 -11.20 7.10
N GLY A 114 -3.32 -11.94 7.95
CA GLY A 114 -3.93 -11.42 9.18
C GLY A 114 -2.95 -11.05 10.29
#